data_AF-C3ZWJ2-F1
#
_entry.id   AF-C3ZWJ2-F1
#
_cell.length_a   1.000
_cell.length_b   1.000
_cell.length_c   1.000
_cell.angle_alpha   90.00
_cell.angle_beta   90.00
_cell.angle_gamma   90.00
#
_symmetry.space_group_name_H-M   'P 1'
#
loop_
_entity.id
_entity.type
_entity.pdbx_description
1 polymer ?
#
loop_
_entity_poly.entity_id
_entity_poly.type
_entity_poly.pdbx_seq_one_letter_code
_entity_poly.pdbx_strand_id
1 'polypeptide(L)'
;DGERHEVCVTWRSTGGAWQVYTDGVLQASGTGLKAGGKVRSGGTWILGQEQDTVGGGFDPNQAFSGELSQVNLWDRVLTAAEIGTDVCGQHGNVIDWETTDINVFG
;
A
#
# COMPACT_ATOMS: atom_id res chain seq x y z
N ASP A 1 -14.50 3.94 12.51
CA ASP A 1 -15.46 3.33 13.47
C ASP A 1 -14.76 2.60 14.62
N GLY A 2 -13.43 2.39 14.56
CA GLY A 2 -12.70 1.63 15.56
C GLY A 2 -12.60 0.15 15.21
N GLU A 3 -13.08 -0.24 14.02
CA GLU A 3 -12.96 -1.58 13.48
C GLU A 3 -11.73 -1.72 12.57
N ARG A 4 -11.31 -2.96 12.36
CA ARG A 4 -10.26 -3.30 11.40
C ARG A 4 -10.87 -3.27 10.00
N HIS A 5 -10.26 -2.49 9.11
CA HIS A 5 -10.60 -2.50 7.69
C HIS A 5 -9.45 -3.04 6.86
N GLU A 6 -9.79 -3.76 5.81
CA GLU A 6 -8.85 -4.11 4.75
C GLU A 6 -8.85 -3.02 3.69
N VAL A 7 -7.68 -2.45 3.40
CA VAL A 7 -7.52 -1.41 2.37
C VAL A 7 -6.58 -1.90 1.29
N CYS A 8 -7.06 -1.93 0.05
CA CYS A 8 -6.26 -2.28 -1.12
C CYS A 8 -6.25 -1.13 -2.13
N VAL A 9 -5.05 -0.74 -2.57
CA VAL A 9 -4.86 0.31 -3.57
C VAL A 9 -4.07 -0.25 -4.75
N THR A 10 -4.56 -0.02 -5.96
CA THR A 10 -3.88 -0.46 -7.18
C THR A 10 -3.53 0.74 -8.05
N TRP A 11 -2.44 0.60 -8.81
CA TRP A 11 -2.06 1.54 -9.85
C TRP A 11 -1.41 0.80 -11.02
N ARG A 12 -1.73 1.21 -12.25
CA ARG A 12 -1.13 0.73 -13.49
C ARG A 12 -0.56 1.89 -14.28
N SER A 13 0.73 1.80 -14.62
CA SER A 13 1.43 2.79 -15.45
C SER A 13 0.71 3.06 -16.77
N THR A 14 0.34 2.01 -17.51
CA THR A 14 -0.42 2.15 -18.75
C THR A 14 -1.77 2.79 -18.47
N GLY A 15 -1.98 4.00 -19.01
CA GLY A 15 -3.21 4.77 -18.82
C GLY A 15 -3.38 5.39 -17.43
N GLY A 16 -2.49 5.12 -16.47
CA GLY A 16 -2.56 5.67 -15.10
C GLY A 16 -3.82 5.23 -14.36
N ALA A 17 -4.30 4.01 -14.62
CA ALA A 17 -5.49 3.47 -13.98
C ALA A 17 -5.21 3.17 -12.50
N TRP A 18 -6.10 3.57 -11.61
CA TRP A 18 -5.98 3.34 -10.18
C TRP A 18 -7.33 2.97 -9.57
N GLN A 19 -7.30 2.21 -8.48
CA GLN A 19 -8.48 1.76 -7.76
C GLN A 19 -8.19 1.73 -6.25
N VAL A 20 -9.21 2.00 -5.45
CA VAL A 20 -9.18 1.91 -3.99
C VAL A 20 -10.33 1.03 -3.54
N TYR A 21 -10.01 0.00 -2.78
CA TYR A 21 -10.95 -0.94 -2.19
C TYR A 21 -10.89 -0.83 -0.67
N THR A 22 -12.05 -0.96 -0.05
CA THR A 22 -12.20 -1.12 1.40
C THR A 22 -13.09 -2.33 1.64
N ASP A 23 -12.61 -3.27 2.45
CA ASP A 23 -13.29 -4.52 2.79
C ASP A 23 -13.75 -5.30 1.54
N GLY A 24 -12.85 -5.39 0.55
CA GLY A 24 -13.10 -6.05 -0.74
C GLY A 24 -14.00 -5.26 -1.71
N VAL A 25 -14.59 -4.14 -1.28
CA VAL A 25 -15.51 -3.34 -2.08
C VAL A 25 -14.81 -2.15 -2.73
N LEU A 26 -14.99 -1.96 -4.04
CA LEU A 26 -14.44 -0.81 -4.76
C LEU A 26 -15.09 0.49 -4.29
N GLN A 27 -14.30 1.36 -3.67
CA GLN A 27 -14.77 2.66 -3.16
C GLN A 27 -14.51 3.79 -4.16
N ALA A 28 -13.36 3.77 -4.85
CA ALA A 28 -12.99 4.79 -5.81
C ALA A 28 -12.11 4.22 -6.93
N SER A 29 -12.19 4.84 -8.11
CA SER A 29 -11.29 4.51 -9.22
C SER A 29 -11.14 5.70 -10.17
N GLY A 30 -10.10 5.66 -10.98
CA GLY A 30 -9.86 6.66 -12.01
C GLY A 30 -8.75 6.25 -12.98
N THR A 31 -8.42 7.18 -13.87
CA THR A 31 -7.35 7.02 -14.87
C THR A 31 -6.51 8.31 -14.96
N GLY A 32 -5.41 8.28 -15.71
CA GLY A 32 -4.54 9.43 -15.93
C GLY A 32 -3.56 9.73 -14.80
N LEU A 33 -3.63 9.04 -13.66
CA LEU A 33 -2.69 9.24 -12.56
C LEU A 33 -1.30 8.77 -12.98
N LYS A 34 -0.38 9.72 -13.22
CA LYS A 34 1.00 9.43 -13.66
C LYS A 34 1.07 8.43 -14.82
N ALA A 35 0.18 8.54 -15.80
CA ALA A 35 0.15 7.63 -16.95
C ALA A 35 1.51 7.58 -17.68
N GLY A 36 2.01 6.38 -17.97
CA GLY A 36 3.35 6.14 -18.52
C GLY A 36 4.50 6.33 -17.52
N GLY A 37 4.20 6.64 -16.25
CA GLY A 37 5.18 6.79 -15.19
C GLY A 37 5.82 5.47 -14.75
N LYS A 38 6.89 5.56 -13.98
CA LYS A 38 7.59 4.42 -13.38
C LYS A 38 7.88 4.71 -11.92
N VAL A 39 7.59 3.74 -11.05
CA VAL A 39 8.08 3.75 -9.65
C VAL A 39 9.58 3.54 -9.69
N ARG A 40 10.34 4.48 -9.13
CA ARG A 40 11.80 4.44 -9.14
C ARG A 40 12.30 3.45 -8.08
N SER A 41 13.38 2.74 -8.39
CA SER A 41 14.10 1.89 -7.44
C SER A 41 14.94 2.73 -6.47
N GLY A 42 15.37 2.11 -5.35
CA GLY A 42 16.28 2.73 -4.38
C GLY A 42 15.58 3.58 -3.30
N GLY A 43 14.26 3.43 -3.15
CA GLY A 43 13.52 4.03 -2.04
C GLY A 43 13.47 3.14 -0.80
N THR A 44 12.87 3.67 0.27
CA THR A 44 12.65 2.99 1.55
C THR A 44 11.16 2.96 1.87
N TRP A 45 10.64 1.81 2.31
CA TRP A 45 9.30 1.69 2.85
C TRP A 45 9.32 2.02 4.34
N ILE A 46 8.45 2.94 4.75
CA ILE A 46 8.27 3.36 6.14
C ILE A 46 6.78 3.23 6.46
N LEU A 47 6.48 2.65 7.62
CA LEU A 47 5.15 2.58 8.20
C LEU A 47 5.11 3.45 9.45
N GLY A 48 3.97 4.08 9.72
CA GLY A 48 3.78 4.93 10.90
C GLY A 48 4.19 6.40 10.72
N GLN A 49 5.05 6.73 9.75
CA GLN A 49 5.56 8.09 9.51
C GLN A 49 5.48 8.47 8.03
N GLU A 50 5.30 9.77 7.76
CA GLU A 50 5.30 10.36 6.42
C GLU A 50 6.71 10.85 6.05
N GLN A 51 7.18 10.59 4.82
CA GLN A 51 8.57 10.79 4.38
C GLN A 51 8.73 12.03 3.49
N ASP A 52 9.37 13.09 4.00
CA ASP A 52 9.80 14.22 3.16
C ASP A 52 11.12 13.95 2.40
N THR A 53 11.91 12.98 2.88
CA THR A 53 13.15 12.51 2.25
C THR A 53 13.23 10.99 2.36
N VAL A 54 14.07 10.34 1.54
CA VAL A 54 14.22 8.87 1.60
C VAL A 54 14.73 8.45 2.98
N GLY A 55 13.87 7.75 3.74
CA GLY A 55 14.16 7.25 5.08
C GLY A 55 14.10 8.28 6.21
N GLY A 56 13.60 9.50 5.98
CA GLY A 56 13.58 10.53 7.02
C GLY A 56 12.80 11.80 6.67
N GLY A 57 13.01 12.85 7.46
CA GLY A 57 12.23 14.09 7.35
C GLY A 57 10.82 13.94 7.92
N PHE A 58 10.66 13.13 8.97
CA PHE A 58 9.35 12.88 9.58
C PHE A 58 8.86 14.08 10.39
N ASP A 59 7.57 14.42 10.26
CA ASP A 59 6.85 15.34 11.15
C ASP A 59 5.93 14.54 12.09
N PRO A 60 6.06 14.68 13.42
CA PRO A 60 5.17 14.04 14.39
C PRO A 60 3.68 14.32 14.18
N ASN A 61 3.32 15.45 13.57
CA ASN A 61 1.93 15.82 13.27
C ASN A 61 1.36 15.06 12.07
N GLN A 62 2.19 14.37 11.30
CA GLN A 62 1.81 13.51 10.18
C GLN A 62 1.95 12.01 10.50
N ALA A 63 2.28 11.69 11.75
CA ALA A 63 2.41 10.31 12.21
C ALA A 63 1.05 9.60 12.24
N PHE A 64 1.04 8.33 11.86
CA PHE A 64 -0.11 7.47 12.03
C PHE A 64 -0.19 6.98 13.49
N SER A 65 -1.37 7.07 14.08
CA SER A 65 -1.66 6.55 15.43
C SER A 65 -2.74 5.46 15.32
N GLY A 66 -2.33 4.20 15.44
CA GLY A 66 -3.21 3.05 15.36
C GLY A 66 -2.42 1.76 15.16
N GLU A 67 -3.09 0.71 14.71
CA GLU A 67 -2.49 -0.59 14.41
C GLU A 67 -2.44 -0.83 12.90
N LEU A 68 -1.30 -1.31 12.41
CA LEU A 68 -1.13 -1.80 11.04
C LEU A 68 -0.74 -3.27 11.10
N SER A 69 -1.31 -4.07 10.21
CA SER A 69 -1.00 -5.50 10.08
C SER A 69 -1.15 -5.91 8.62
N GLN A 70 -0.51 -7.02 8.25
CA GLN A 70 -0.68 -7.67 6.94
C GLN A 70 -0.42 -6.75 5.74
N VAL A 71 0.59 -5.89 5.87
CA VAL A 71 1.00 -5.00 4.78
C VAL A 71 1.78 -5.80 3.75
N ASN A 72 1.16 -6.00 2.59
CA ASN A 72 1.72 -6.72 1.46
C ASN A 72 1.80 -5.83 0.22
N LEU A 73 2.75 -6.13 -0.68
CA LEU A 73 2.93 -5.39 -1.93
C LEU A 73 3.24 -6.32 -3.10
N TRP A 74 2.61 -6.01 -4.23
CA TRP A 74 2.81 -6.70 -5.51
C TRP A 74 3.31 -5.75 -6.59
N ASP A 75 4.06 -6.29 -7.55
CA ASP A 75 4.51 -5.57 -8.77
C ASP A 75 3.48 -5.60 -9.91
N ARG A 76 2.30 -6.18 -9.66
CA ARG A 76 1.17 -6.30 -10.58
C ARG A 76 -0.11 -5.79 -9.94
N VAL A 77 -1.08 -5.47 -10.79
CA VAL A 77 -2.45 -5.17 -10.34
C VAL A 77 -3.15 -6.48 -9.99
N LEU A 78 -3.61 -6.60 -8.75
CA LEU A 78 -4.51 -7.67 -8.33
C LEU A 78 -5.89 -7.48 -8.99
N THR A 79 -6.53 -8.59 -9.34
CA THR A 79 -7.89 -8.61 -9.87
C THR A 79 -8.92 -8.37 -8.76
N ALA A 80 -10.12 -7.93 -9.12
CA ALA A 80 -11.20 -7.75 -8.14
C ALA A 80 -11.56 -9.06 -7.42
N ALA A 81 -11.37 -10.22 -8.06
CA ALA A 81 -11.59 -11.52 -7.44
C ALA A 81 -10.53 -11.82 -6.37
N GLU A 82 -9.25 -11.57 -6.67
CA GLU A 82 -8.16 -11.68 -5.68
C GLU A 82 -8.37 -10.72 -4.50
N ILE A 83 -8.96 -9.54 -4.75
CA ILE A 83 -9.23 -8.55 -3.72
C ILE A 83 -10.43 -8.93 -2.84
N GLY A 84 -11.48 -9.52 -3.42
CA GLY A 84 -12.69 -9.87 -2.70
C GLY A 84 -12.58 -11.09 -1.78
N THR A 85 -11.47 -11.83 -1.82
CA THR A 85 -11.32 -13.12 -1.11
C THR A 85 -10.50 -13.06 0.18
N ASP A 86 -10.02 -11.89 0.61
CA ASP A 86 -9.00 -11.63 1.66
C ASP A 86 -7.59 -11.43 1.04
N VAL A 87 -7.19 -10.17 0.83
CA VAL A 87 -5.81 -9.82 0.39
C VAL A 87 -4.85 -9.83 1.57
N CYS A 88 -5.33 -9.58 2.78
CA CYS A 88 -4.51 -9.57 3.98
C CYS A 88 -3.90 -10.95 4.27
N GLY A 89 -4.58 -12.03 3.87
CA GLY A 89 -4.08 -13.41 3.95
C GLY A 89 -3.18 -13.86 2.79
N GLN A 90 -2.88 -12.98 1.82
CA GLN A 90 -2.03 -13.31 0.67
C GLN A 90 -0.61 -12.78 0.83
N HIS A 91 0.35 -13.44 0.18
CA HIS A 91 1.76 -13.04 0.19
C HIS A 91 2.09 -12.16 -1.02
N GLY A 92 2.64 -10.98 -0.74
CA GLY A 92 3.20 -10.10 -1.76
C GLY A 92 4.50 -10.62 -2.36
N ASN A 93 4.73 -10.39 -3.66
CA ASN A 93 6.01 -10.73 -4.29
C ASN A 93 7.06 -9.61 -4.20
N VAL A 94 6.71 -8.45 -3.63
CA VAL A 94 7.63 -7.34 -3.37
C VAL A 94 7.81 -7.12 -1.86
N ILE A 95 6.70 -7.08 -1.11
CA ILE A 95 6.70 -7.08 0.36
C ILE A 95 5.73 -8.17 0.79
N ASP A 96 6.23 -9.09 1.59
CA ASP A 96 5.44 -10.10 2.29
C ASP A 96 5.52 -9.83 3.79
N TRP A 97 4.39 -9.51 4.41
CA TRP A 97 4.35 -9.14 5.83
C TRP A 97 4.92 -10.21 6.75
N GLU A 98 4.79 -11.49 6.39
CA GLU A 98 5.21 -12.60 7.25
C GLU A 98 6.71 -12.91 7.15
N THR A 99 7.33 -12.59 6.02
CA THR A 99 8.70 -13.04 5.72
C THR A 99 9.70 -11.91 5.50
N THR A 100 9.23 -10.68 5.30
CA THR A 100 10.11 -9.51 5.12
C THR A 100 10.69 -9.09 6.47
N ASP A 101 12.00 -8.83 6.51
CA ASP A 101 12.65 -8.27 7.70
C ASP A 101 12.13 -6.83 7.96
N ILE A 102 11.37 -6.67 9.04
CA ILE A 102 10.84 -5.37 9.48
C ILE A 102 11.69 -4.85 10.64
N ASN A 103 12.38 -3.72 10.43
CA ASN A 103 13.10 -3.03 11.48
C ASN A 103 12.16 -2.07 12.23
N VAL A 104 12.02 -2.28 13.54
CA VAL A 104 11.16 -1.46 14.40
C VAL A 104 12.00 -0.40 15.12
N PHE A 105 11.57 0.86 15.04
CA PHE A 105 12.19 2.02 15.69
C PHE A 105 11.15 2.73 16.55
N GLY A 106 11.55 3.23 17.71
CA GLY A 106 10.70 3.94 18.67
C GLY A 106 11.51 4.77 19.65
#